data_AF-A0A016W9D4-F1
#
_entry.id   AF-A0A016W9D4-F1
#
_cell.length_a   1.000
_cell.length_b   1.000
_cell.length_c   1.000
_cell.angle_alpha   90.00
_cell.angle_beta   90.00
_cell.angle_gamma   90.00
#
_symmetry.space_group_name_H-M   'P 1'
#
loop_
_entity.id
_entity.type
_entity.pdbx_description
1 polymer ?
#
loop_
_entity_poly.entity_id
_entity_poly.type
_entity_poly.pdbx_seq_one_letter_code
_entity_poly.pdbx_strand_id
1 'polypeptide(L)'
;MATEQQLQMVAELEMEMMSDMYRRMTTACQEKCISNTFKEGELTKGEAVCLDRCVAKYLDVHEKLGKRLTTMSQNDEAALQKAIMLYEVRSYCCPRLFALLLL
;
A
#
# COMPACT_ATOMS: atom_id res chain seq x y z
N MET A 1 -25.69 -4.35 -10.34
CA MET A 1 -24.95 -3.66 -11.42
C MET A 1 -24.40 -2.39 -10.80
N ALA A 2 -23.08 -2.18 -10.83
CA ALA A 2 -22.49 -0.96 -10.30
C ALA A 2 -23.09 0.25 -11.04
N THR A 3 -23.51 1.27 -10.30
CA THR A 3 -24.06 2.48 -10.93
C THR A 3 -22.96 3.23 -11.68
N GLU A 4 -23.32 4.01 -12.70
CA GLU A 4 -22.37 4.79 -13.50
C GLU A 4 -21.47 5.70 -12.63
N GLN A 5 -22.04 6.21 -11.53
CA GLN A 5 -21.32 6.95 -10.49
C GLN A 5 -20.29 6.12 -9.71
N GLN A 6 -20.55 4.83 -9.47
CA GLN A 6 -19.58 3.94 -8.82
C GLN A 6 -18.38 3.66 -9.74
N LEU A 7 -18.61 3.51 -11.04
CA LEU A 7 -17.53 3.34 -12.01
C LEU A 7 -16.67 4.60 -12.14
N GLN A 8 -17.29 5.78 -12.11
CA GLN A 8 -16.57 7.07 -12.10
C GLN A 8 -15.69 7.24 -10.85
N MET A 9 -16.23 6.94 -9.66
CA MET A 9 -15.43 7.03 -8.42
C MET A 9 -14.22 6.09 -8.43
N VAL A 10 -14.36 4.87 -8.94
CA VAL A 10 -13.23 3.92 -9.02
C VAL A 10 -12.16 4.45 -9.98
N ALA A 11 -12.56 4.99 -11.13
CA ALA A 11 -11.61 5.58 -12.08
C ALA A 11 -10.89 6.81 -11.52
N GLU A 12 -11.58 7.66 -10.75
CA GLU A 12 -10.97 8.79 -10.05
C GLU A 12 -9.94 8.34 -9.02
N LEU A 13 -10.27 7.32 -8.23
CA LEU A 13 -9.34 6.74 -7.25
C LEU A 13 -8.10 6.12 -7.92
N GLU A 14 -8.27 5.40 -9.03
CA GLU A 14 -7.15 4.85 -9.80
C GLU A 14 -6.21 5.95 -10.32
N MET A 15 -6.78 7.04 -10.82
CA MET A 15 -6.02 8.21 -11.28
C MET A 15 -5.27 8.90 -10.14
N GLU A 16 -5.93 9.12 -8.99
CA GLU A 16 -5.30 9.74 -7.82
C GLU A 16 -4.13 8.89 -7.33
N MET A 17 -4.30 7.57 -7.22
CA MET A 17 -3.23 6.66 -6.82
C MET A 17 -2.04 6.67 -7.80
N MET A 18 -2.28 6.66 -9.11
CA MET A 18 -1.19 6.77 -10.10
C MET A 18 -0.46 8.10 -9.96
N SER A 19 -1.19 9.19 -9.69
CA SER A 19 -0.59 10.52 -9.54
C SER A 19 0.34 10.61 -8.33
N ASP A 20 -0.05 10.05 -7.18
CA ASP A 20 0.78 10.03 -5.98
C ASP A 20 2.03 9.15 -6.20
N MET A 21 1.86 8.00 -6.85
CA MET A 21 2.97 7.13 -7.22
C MET A 21 3.98 7.83 -8.13
N TYR A 22 3.51 8.54 -9.15
CA TYR A 22 4.37 9.32 -10.05
C TYR A 22 5.12 10.44 -9.32
N ARG A 23 4.44 11.17 -8.42
CA ARG A 23 5.05 12.26 -7.64
C ARG A 23 6.18 11.72 -6.76
N ARG A 24 5.93 10.66 -5.98
CA ARG A 24 6.92 10.05 -5.09
C ARG A 24 8.09 9.46 -5.86
N MET A 25 7.84 8.80 -6.98
CA MET A 25 8.89 8.25 -7.84
C MET A 25 9.79 9.34 -8.39
N THR A 26 9.20 10.43 -8.89
CA THR A 26 9.95 11.55 -9.47
C THR A 26 10.87 12.17 -8.43
N THR A 27 10.37 12.48 -7.23
CA THR A 27 11.20 13.01 -6.13
C THR A 27 12.30 12.03 -5.74
N ALA A 28 11.99 10.75 -5.57
CA ALA A 28 12.97 9.75 -5.17
C ALA A 28 14.08 9.55 -6.23
N CYS A 29 13.73 9.56 -7.51
CA CYS A 29 14.73 9.42 -8.58
C CYS A 29 15.54 10.68 -8.79
N GLN A 30 14.94 11.86 -8.62
CA GLN A 30 15.68 13.12 -8.63
C GLN A 30 16.72 13.16 -7.52
N GLU A 31 16.35 12.84 -6.28
CA GLU A 31 17.29 12.82 -5.13
C GLU A 31 18.41 11.79 -5.27
N LYS A 32 18.15 10.66 -5.96
CA LYS A 32 19.14 9.58 -6.13
C LYS A 32 20.08 9.78 -7.30
N CYS A 33 19.57 10.36 -8.39
CA CYS A 33 20.29 10.39 -9.66
C CYS A 33 20.81 11.77 -10.03
N ILE A 34 20.26 12.86 -9.47
CA ILE A 34 20.69 14.21 -9.78
C ILE A 34 21.46 14.79 -8.59
N SER A 35 22.68 15.26 -8.86
CA SER A 35 23.52 15.90 -7.84
C SER A 35 22.95 17.26 -7.42
N ASN A 36 23.06 17.59 -6.13
CA ASN A 36 22.74 18.93 -5.64
C ASN A 36 23.71 20.01 -6.15
N THR A 37 24.87 19.60 -6.67
CA THR A 37 25.83 20.50 -7.32
C THR A 37 25.76 20.30 -8.83
N PHE A 38 25.06 21.21 -9.49
CA PHE A 38 24.94 21.26 -10.94
C PHE A 38 26.18 21.91 -11.55
N LYS A 39 26.85 21.18 -12.44
CA LYS A 39 27.99 21.70 -13.21
C LYS A 39 27.54 22.25 -14.57
N GLU A 40 26.42 21.74 -15.08
CA GLU A 40 25.91 21.92 -16.43
C GLU A 40 24.37 21.96 -16.37
N GLY A 41 23.71 22.58 -17.36
CA GLY A 41 22.25 22.68 -17.42
C GLY A 41 21.55 21.48 -18.06
N GLU A 42 22.32 20.55 -18.62
CA GLU A 42 21.80 19.33 -19.27
C GLU A 42 22.10 18.10 -18.43
N LEU A 43 21.28 17.06 -18.60
CA LEU A 43 21.50 15.76 -17.98
C LEU A 43 22.74 15.11 -18.60
N THR A 44 23.70 14.77 -17.73
CA THR A 44 24.84 13.98 -18.17
C THR A 44 24.38 12.57 -18.55
N LYS A 45 25.14 11.89 -19.43
CA LYS A 45 24.84 10.51 -19.82
C LYS A 45 24.72 9.55 -18.61
N GLY A 46 25.46 9.82 -17.54
CA GLY A 46 25.40 9.05 -16.30
C GLY A 46 24.07 9.24 -15.55
N GLU A 47 23.59 10.47 -15.47
CA GLU A 47 22.31 10.80 -14.83
C GLU A 47 21.13 10.23 -15.62
N ALA A 48 21.17 10.32 -16.96
CA ALA A 48 20.15 9.71 -17.82
C ALA A 48 20.02 8.20 -17.59
N VAL A 49 21.14 7.46 -17.63
CA VAL A 49 21.15 6.01 -17.37
C VAL A 49 20.77 5.68 -15.93
N CYS A 50 21.09 6.55 -14.96
CA CYS A 50 20.66 6.38 -13.58
C CYS A 50 19.14 6.50 -13.47
N LEU A 51 18.52 7.50 -14.10
CA LEU A 51 17.07 7.72 -14.09
C LEU A 51 16.32 6.50 -14.62
N ASP A 52 16.75 5.94 -15.76
CA ASP A 52 16.15 4.72 -16.33
C ASP A 52 16.19 3.54 -15.34
N ARG A 53 17.36 3.31 -14.72
CA ARG A 53 17.56 2.27 -13.72
C ARG A 53 16.75 2.53 -12.44
N CYS A 54 16.59 3.80 -12.06
CA CYS A 54 15.85 4.19 -10.87
C CYS A 54 14.37 3.89 -11.04
N VAL A 55 13.78 4.29 -12.17
CA VAL A 55 12.36 4.03 -12.48
C VAL A 55 12.08 2.53 -12.52
N ALA A 56 12.93 1.75 -13.20
CA ALA A 56 12.79 0.29 -13.24
C ALA A 56 12.80 -0.33 -11.82
N LYS A 57 13.78 0.06 -10.98
CA LYS A 57 13.86 -0.43 -9.59
C LYS A 57 12.69 0.05 -8.72
N TYR A 58 12.22 1.27 -8.93
CA TYR A 58 11.12 1.83 -8.16
C TYR A 58 9.84 1.01 -8.38
N LEU A 59 9.53 0.70 -9.65
CA LEU A 59 8.38 -0.13 -10.00
C LEU A 59 8.51 -1.56 -9.45
N ASP A 60 9.68 -2.18 -9.56
CA ASP A 60 9.95 -3.52 -8.99
C ASP A 60 9.72 -3.56 -7.47
N VAL A 61 10.18 -2.52 -6.76
CA VAL A 61 10.01 -2.40 -5.31
C VAL A 61 8.56 -2.11 -4.97
N HIS A 62 7.90 -1.22 -5.71
CA HIS A 62 6.49 -0.89 -5.52
C HIS A 62 5.59 -2.13 -5.64
N GLU A 63 5.81 -2.99 -6.64
CA GLU A 63 5.07 -4.25 -6.79
C GLU A 63 5.29 -5.20 -5.61
N LYS A 64 6.55 -5.38 -5.19
CA LYS A 64 6.90 -6.25 -4.05
C LYS A 64 6.29 -5.75 -2.74
N LEU A 65 6.31 -4.43 -2.52
CA LEU A 65 5.68 -3.80 -1.36
C LEU A 65 4.17 -3.99 -1.41
N GLY A 66 3.53 -3.82 -2.56
CA GLY A 66 2.10 -4.09 -2.76
C GLY A 66 1.72 -5.51 -2.35
N LYS A 67 2.47 -6.52 -2.83
CA LYS A 67 2.25 -7.93 -2.45
C LYS A 67 2.39 -8.17 -0.95
N ARG A 68 3.40 -7.56 -0.32
CA ARG A 68 3.64 -7.69 1.13
C ARG A 68 2.51 -7.06 1.94
N LEU A 69 2.08 -5.85 1.57
CA LEU A 69 0.97 -5.16 2.22
C LEU A 69 -0.31 -6.00 2.15
N THR A 70 -0.69 -6.51 0.98
CA THR A 70 -1.88 -7.38 0.84
C THR A 70 -1.77 -8.66 1.67
N THR A 71 -0.60 -9.30 1.71
CA THR A 71 -0.37 -10.49 2.54
C THR A 71 -0.52 -10.17 4.02
N MET A 72 -0.01 -9.02 4.47
CA MET A 72 -0.14 -8.57 5.86
C MET A 72 -1.59 -8.30 6.23
N SER A 73 -2.34 -7.57 5.38
CA SER A 73 -3.77 -7.29 5.62
C SER A 73 -4.61 -8.56 5.76
N GLN A 74 -4.37 -9.57 4.92
CA GLN A 74 -5.08 -10.87 5.03
C GLN A 74 -4.75 -11.60 6.34
N ASN A 75 -3.49 -11.53 6.79
CA ASN A 75 -3.08 -12.13 8.06
C ASN A 75 -3.68 -11.38 9.26
N ASP A 76 -3.78 -10.05 9.19
CA ASP A 76 -4.39 -9.22 10.22
C ASP A 76 -5.90 -9.47 10.30
N GLU A 77 -6.60 -9.61 9.17
CA GLU A 77 -8.01 -10.02 9.12
C GLU A 77 -8.20 -11.42 9.71
N ALA A 78 -7.32 -12.38 9.38
CA ALA A 78 -7.38 -13.73 9.94
C ALA A 78 -7.08 -13.74 11.45
N ALA A 79 -6.21 -12.84 11.94
CA ALA A 79 -5.92 -12.67 13.35
C ALA A 79 -7.10 -12.03 14.09
N LEU A 80 -7.73 -11.01 13.51
CA LEU A 80 -8.97 -10.42 14.03
C LEU A 80 -10.12 -11.43 14.04
N GLN A 81 -10.28 -12.19 12.96
CA GLN A 81 -11.33 -13.20 12.87
C GLN A 81 -11.08 -14.36 13.83
N LYS A 82 -9.82 -14.76 14.05
CA LYS A 82 -9.47 -15.69 15.14
C LYS A 82 -9.75 -15.10 16.52
N ALA A 83 -9.50 -13.81 16.73
CA ALA A 83 -9.82 -13.14 18.00
C ALA A 83 -11.33 -13.05 18.24
N ILE A 84 -12.14 -12.76 17.21
CA ILE A 84 -13.60 -12.78 17.25
C ILE A 84 -14.11 -14.21 17.49
N MET A 85 -13.59 -15.20 16.76
CA MET A 85 -13.92 -16.62 16.97
C MET A 85 -13.54 -17.10 18.37
N LEU A 86 -12.41 -16.65 18.93
CA LEU A 86 -12.05 -16.95 20.33
C LEU A 86 -13.03 -16.29 21.31
N TYR A 87 -13.52 -15.09 21.01
CA TYR A 87 -14.56 -14.42 21.80
C TYR A 87 -15.90 -15.16 21.74
N GLU A 88 -16.32 -15.64 20.56
CA GLU A 88 -17.51 -16.47 20.38
C GLU A 88 -17.37 -17.85 21.05
N VAL A 89 -16.28 -18.58 20.81
CA VAL A 89 -16.03 -19.90 21.44
C VAL A 89 -16.01 -19.77 22.97
N ARG A 90 -15.48 -18.67 23.53
CA ARG A 90 -15.54 -18.41 24.98
C ARG A 90 -16.96 -18.17 25.50
N SER A 91 -17.83 -17.54 24.69
CA SER A 91 -19.27 -17.41 24.97
C SER A 91 -20.03 -18.73 24.87
N TYR A 92 -19.69 -19.61 23.92
CA TYR A 92 -20.34 -20.94 23.77
C TYR A 92 -19.82 -21.99 24.76
N CYS A 93 -18.56 -21.91 25.19
CA CYS A 93 -17.93 -22.90 26.08
C CYS A 93 -18.10 -22.55 27.58
N CYS A 94 -18.49 -21.31 27.92
CA CYS A 94 -18.73 -20.86 29.30
C CYS A 94 -20.13 -20.27 29.52
N PRO A 95 -21.22 -21.00 29.20
CA PRO A 95 -22.59 -20.48 29.35
C PRO A 95 -22.95 -20.15 30.81
N ARG A 96 -22.26 -20.76 31.78
CA ARG A 96 -22.47 -20.54 33.23
C ARG A 96 -21.88 -19.23 33.77
N LEU A 97 -20.84 -18.68 33.15
CA LEU A 97 -20.18 -17.46 33.65
C LEU A 97 -20.81 -16.19 33.06
N PHE A 98 -21.36 -16.28 31.85
CA PHE A 98 -22.08 -15.16 31.20
C PHE A 98 -23.41 -14.83 31.91
N ALA A 99 -24.07 -15.83 32.51
CA ALA A 99 -25.30 -15.63 33.29
C ALA A 99 -25.11 -14.87 34.62
N LEU A 100 -23.88 -14.85 35.18
CA LEU A 100 -23.59 -14.18 36.45
C LEU A 100 -23.25 -12.67 36.29
N LEU A 101 -23.03 -12.20 35.07
CA LEU A 101 -22.64 -10.81 34.77
C LEU A 101 -23.80 -9.94 34.27
N LEU A 102 -25.00 -10.54 34.09
CA LEU A 102 -26.22 -9.89 33.61
C LEU A 102 -27.35 -9.86 34.65
N LEU A 103 -27.03 -10.15 35.92
CA LEU A 103 -27.86 -9.97 37.11
C LEU A 103 -27.09 -9.09 38.11
#